data_AF-A0A1H7TPP2-F1
#
_entry.id   AF-A0A1H7TPP2-F1
#
_cell.length_a   1.000
_cell.length_b   1.000
_cell.length_c   1.000
_cell.angle_alpha   90.00
_cell.angle_beta   90.00
_cell.angle_gamma   90.00
#
_symmetry.space_group_name_H-M   'P 1'
#
loop_
_entity.id
_entity.type
_entity.pdbx_description
1 polymer ?
#
loop_
_entity_poly.entity_id
_entity_poly.type
_entity_poly.pdbx_seq_one_letter_code
_entity_poly.pdbx_strand_id
1 'polypeptide(L)'
;MENVQILTKRIASIAKDALERELSTQERARLADEVETLRGDIFEHFEMVKVDLTDKRRIPPGDYIDEQLTGLCSFTRMALGTEERTASPRQIAENVTHYQHKINGLVGP
;
A
#
# COMPACT_ATOMS: atom_id res chain seq x y z
N MET A 1 7.68 -4.41 15.73
CA MET A 1 7.32 -4.44 14.30
C MET A 1 5.83 -4.20 14.18
N GLU A 2 5.41 -3.20 13.40
CA GLU A 2 3.99 -3.02 13.06
C GLU A 2 3.55 -4.13 12.09
N ASN A 3 2.35 -4.67 12.28
CA ASN A 3 1.80 -5.71 11.40
C ASN A 3 1.52 -5.12 10.00
N VAL A 4 1.82 -5.87 8.93
CA VAL A 4 1.49 -5.52 7.53
C VAL A 4 0.05 -5.02 7.38
N GLN A 5 -0.92 -5.61 8.08
CA GLN A 5 -2.32 -5.17 8.04
C GLN A 5 -2.53 -3.74 8.57
N ILE A 6 -1.71 -3.30 9.52
CA ILE A 6 -1.74 -1.93 10.05
C ILE A 6 -1.12 -0.98 9.03
N LEU A 7 0.04 -1.35 8.46
CA LEU A 7 0.74 -0.55 7.46
C LEU A 7 -0.10 -0.33 6.20
N THR A 8 -0.75 -1.38 5.68
CA THR A 8 -1.64 -1.26 4.51
C THR A 8 -2.90 -0.45 4.82
N LYS A 9 -3.43 -0.53 6.06
CA LYS A 9 -4.52 0.34 6.52
C LYS A 9 -4.12 1.81 6.57
N ARG A 10 -2.89 2.12 6.99
CA ARG A 10 -2.37 3.49 6.98
C ARG A 10 -2.31 4.03 5.54
N ILE A 11 -1.74 3.29 4.60
CA ILE A 11 -1.71 3.67 3.17
C ILE A 11 -3.15 3.91 2.64
N ALA A 12 -4.08 3.00 2.93
CA ALA A 12 -5.48 3.16 2.51
C ALA A 12 -6.17 4.38 3.14
N SER A 13 -5.87 4.69 4.40
CA SER A 13 -6.40 5.89 5.08
C SER A 13 -5.87 7.17 4.44
N ILE A 14 -4.59 7.20 4.05
CA ILE A 14 -3.99 8.35 3.34
C ILE A 14 -4.75 8.61 2.05
N ALA A 15 -5.02 7.57 1.25
CA ALA A 15 -5.79 7.72 0.02
C ALA A 15 -7.21 8.23 0.29
N LYS A 16 -7.89 7.68 1.31
CA LYS A 16 -9.24 8.11 1.69
C LYS A 16 -9.26 9.59 2.07
N ASP A 17 -8.37 10.02 2.96
CA ASP A 17 -8.27 11.41 3.40
C ASP A 17 -8.00 12.34 2.21
N ALA A 18 -7.11 11.93 1.29
CA ALA A 18 -6.79 12.71 0.10
C ALA A 18 -7.97 12.85 -0.89
N LEU A 19 -8.94 11.93 -0.86
CA LEU A 19 -10.16 12.00 -1.67
C LEU A 19 -11.29 12.79 -0.97
N GLU A 20 -11.29 12.85 0.36
CA GLU A 20 -12.37 13.45 1.16
C GLU A 20 -12.11 14.91 1.55
N ARG A 21 -10.84 15.34 1.60
CA ARG A 21 -10.48 16.73 1.93
C ARG A 21 -9.42 17.31 1.01
N GLU A 22 -9.41 18.64 0.95
CA GLU A 22 -8.32 19.35 0.31
C GLU A 22 -7.05 19.25 1.16
N LEU A 23 -5.96 18.82 0.52
CA LEU A 23 -4.62 18.78 1.07
C LEU A 23 -3.77 19.87 0.42
N SER A 24 -2.98 20.56 1.23
CA SER A 24 -1.94 21.45 0.72
C SER A 24 -0.87 20.68 -0.08
N THR A 25 -0.13 21.38 -0.94
CA THR A 25 0.97 20.76 -1.71
C THR A 25 2.01 20.12 -0.79
N GLN A 26 2.31 20.74 0.35
CA GLN A 26 3.27 20.22 1.32
C GLN A 26 2.75 18.96 2.02
N GLU A 27 1.48 18.92 2.40
CA GLU A 27 0.86 17.70 2.96
C GLU A 27 0.88 16.56 1.94
N ARG A 28 0.55 16.82 0.67
CA ARG A 28 0.58 15.81 -0.40
C ARG A 28 1.97 15.20 -0.57
N ALA A 29 3.01 16.04 -0.61
CA ALA A 29 4.40 15.58 -0.71
C ALA A 29 4.80 14.73 0.49
N ARG A 30 4.53 15.21 1.72
CA ARG A 30 4.85 14.47 2.95
C ARG A 30 4.14 13.11 3.00
N LEU A 31 2.86 13.06 2.62
CA LEU A 31 2.09 11.83 2.62
C LEU A 31 2.56 10.87 1.51
N ALA A 32 3.02 11.37 0.37
CA ALA A 32 3.62 10.54 -0.66
C ALA A 32 4.94 9.90 -0.18
N ASP A 33 5.78 10.64 0.54
CA ASP A 33 7.00 10.10 1.16
C ASP A 33 6.68 9.07 2.26
N GLU A 34 5.63 9.31 3.06
CA GLU A 34 5.13 8.34 4.04
C GLU A 34 4.66 7.05 3.36
N VAL A 35 3.96 7.14 2.23
CA VAL A 35 3.53 5.97 1.46
C VAL A 35 4.74 5.13 1.00
N GLU A 36 5.82 5.75 0.52
CA GLU A 36 7.03 5.01 0.13
C GLU A 36 7.75 4.37 1.33
N THR A 37 7.78 5.07 2.47
CA THR A 37 8.33 4.50 3.71
C THR A 37 7.54 3.27 4.13
N LEU A 38 6.20 3.38 4.19
CA LEU A 38 5.31 2.27 4.53
C LEU A 38 5.42 1.11 3.52
N ARG A 39 5.60 1.40 2.24
CA ARG A 39 5.86 0.37 1.21
C ARG A 39 7.13 -0.42 1.53
N GLY A 40 8.21 0.26 1.89
CA GLY A 40 9.47 -0.35 2.30
C GLY A 40 9.28 -1.27 3.52
N ASP A 41 8.63 -0.77 4.58
CA ASP A 41 8.39 -1.52 5.81
C ASP A 41 7.53 -2.79 5.57
N ILE A 42 6.52 -2.70 4.71
CA ILE A 42 5.71 -3.86 4.32
C ILE A 42 6.54 -4.87 3.54
N PHE A 43 7.34 -4.41 2.57
CA PHE A 43 8.17 -5.29 1.76
C PHE A 43 9.21 -6.03 2.62
N GLU A 44 9.89 -5.32 3.53
CA GLU A 44 10.83 -5.91 4.49
C GLU A 44 10.16 -6.97 5.38
N HIS A 45 8.92 -6.72 5.83
CA HIS A 45 8.14 -7.72 6.56
C HIS A 45 7.98 -9.02 5.78
N PHE A 46 7.62 -8.93 4.51
CA PHE A 46 7.46 -10.11 3.68
C PHE A 46 8.78 -10.84 3.42
N GLU A 47 9.88 -10.12 3.25
CA GLU A 47 11.20 -10.71 3.09
C GLU A 47 11.66 -11.43 4.37
N MET A 48 11.45 -10.83 5.55
CA MET A 48 11.74 -11.50 6.83
C MET A 48 10.90 -12.77 7.02
N VAL A 49 9.59 -12.71 6.72
CA VAL A 49 8.69 -13.86 6.82
C VAL A 49 9.08 -14.98 5.85
N LYS A 50 9.64 -14.66 4.67
CA LYS A 50 10.21 -15.66 3.75
C LYS A 50 11.43 -16.36 4.32
N VAL A 51 12.31 -15.61 4.99
CA VAL A 51 13.51 -16.16 5.62
C VAL A 51 13.12 -17.12 6.77
N ASP A 52 12.09 -16.80 7.54
CA ASP A 52 11.61 -17.65 8.64
C ASP A 52 10.81 -18.89 8.18
N LEU A 53 10.21 -18.86 6.99
CA LEU A 53 9.32 -19.91 6.47
C LEU A 53 9.91 -20.72 5.31
N THR A 54 11.22 -20.94 5.28
CA THR A 54 11.84 -21.97 4.40
C THR A 54 11.21 -23.36 4.52
N ASP A 55 10.31 -23.58 5.51
CA ASP A 55 9.52 -24.78 5.69
C ASP A 55 8.00 -24.50 5.55
N LYS A 56 7.42 -24.90 4.40
CA LYS A 56 6.01 -25.33 4.21
C LYS A 56 4.86 -24.33 4.02
N ARG A 57 5.06 -23.01 3.92
CA ARG A 57 3.98 -22.09 3.43
C ARG A 57 4.34 -21.52 2.05
N ARG A 58 3.41 -21.59 1.10
CA ARG A 58 3.50 -20.87 -0.19
C ARG A 58 3.43 -19.37 0.08
N ILE A 59 4.53 -18.75 0.49
CA ILE A 59 4.65 -17.30 0.42
C ILE A 59 4.78 -16.94 -1.06
N PRO A 60 4.03 -15.94 -1.56
CA PRO A 60 4.19 -15.49 -2.93
C PRO A 60 5.62 -15.04 -3.20
N PRO A 61 6.11 -15.17 -4.45
CA PRO A 61 7.41 -14.63 -4.84
C PRO A 61 7.49 -13.11 -4.56
N GLY A 62 8.70 -12.59 -4.35
CA GLY A 62 8.93 -11.15 -4.05
C GLY A 62 8.31 -10.24 -5.08
N ASP A 63 8.44 -10.63 -6.35
CA ASP A 63 7.88 -9.91 -7.49
C ASP A 63 6.35 -9.75 -7.40
N TYR A 64 5.63 -10.76 -6.89
CA TYR A 64 4.17 -10.66 -6.75
C TYR A 64 3.78 -9.67 -5.66
N ILE A 65 4.52 -9.66 -4.54
CA ILE A 65 4.26 -8.76 -3.41
C ILE A 65 4.58 -7.32 -3.82
N ASP A 66 5.71 -7.11 -4.51
CA ASP A 66 6.08 -5.81 -5.05
C ASP A 66 5.06 -5.29 -6.07
N GLU A 67 4.51 -6.15 -6.92
CA GLU A 67 3.43 -5.79 -7.84
C GLU A 67 2.17 -5.31 -7.09
N GLN A 68 1.74 -6.02 -6.05
CA GLN A 68 0.56 -5.61 -5.28
C GLN A 68 0.81 -4.30 -4.50
N LEU A 69 2.01 -4.13 -3.95
CA LEU A 69 2.42 -2.91 -3.25
C LEU A 69 2.51 -1.72 -4.20
N THR A 70 3.07 -1.93 -5.40
CA THR A 70 3.14 -0.91 -6.46
C THR A 70 1.74 -0.44 -6.83
N GLY A 71 0.80 -1.38 -7.03
CA GLY A 71 -0.61 -1.06 -7.25
C GLY A 71 -1.20 -0.18 -6.14
N LEU A 72 -1.08 -0.62 -4.88
CA LEU A 72 -1.59 0.13 -3.73
C LEU A 72 -1.01 1.56 -3.65
N CYS A 73 0.29 1.71 -3.85
CA CYS A 73 0.99 2.98 -3.73
C CYS A 73 0.65 3.92 -4.89
N SER A 74 0.60 3.43 -6.13
CA SER A 74 0.23 4.25 -7.29
C SER A 74 -1.18 4.83 -7.17
N PHE A 75 -2.18 4.02 -6.78
CA PHE A 75 -3.53 4.55 -6.58
C PHE A 75 -3.60 5.55 -5.41
N THR A 76 -2.81 5.34 -4.36
CA THR A 76 -2.69 6.32 -3.26
C THR A 76 -2.05 7.63 -3.75
N ARG A 77 -1.02 7.58 -4.58
CA ARG A 77 -0.42 8.79 -5.18
C ARG A 77 -1.36 9.51 -6.15
N MET A 78 -2.18 8.78 -6.89
CA MET A 78 -3.26 9.38 -7.72
C MET A 78 -4.33 10.08 -6.85
N ALA A 79 -4.62 9.55 -5.65
CA ALA A 79 -5.48 10.22 -4.67
C ALA A 79 -4.83 11.52 -4.19
N LEU A 80 -3.55 11.46 -3.80
CA LEU A 80 -2.73 12.60 -3.40
C LEU A 80 -2.50 13.62 -4.53
N GLY A 81 -2.72 13.25 -5.78
CA GLY A 81 -2.44 14.09 -6.96
C GLY A 81 -0.94 14.30 -7.21
N THR A 82 -0.10 13.38 -6.72
CA THR A 82 1.36 13.36 -6.97
C THR A 82 1.74 12.47 -8.15
N GLU A 83 0.76 11.75 -8.71
CA GLU A 83 0.85 10.95 -9.93
C GLU A 83 -0.31 11.33 -10.86
N GLU A 84 -0.13 11.13 -12.17
CA GLU A 84 -1.17 11.43 -13.15
C GLU A 84 -2.46 10.68 -12.82
N ARG A 85 -3.57 11.41 -12.70
CA ARG A 85 -4.86 10.82 -12.37
C ARG A 85 -5.50 10.19 -13.62
N THR A 86 -5.21 8.91 -13.83
CA THR A 86 -5.77 8.10 -14.93
C THR A 86 -7.10 7.42 -14.57
N ALA A 87 -7.51 7.48 -13.30
CA ALA A 87 -8.74 6.87 -12.78
C ALA A 87 -9.61 7.89 -12.04
N SER A 88 -10.92 7.69 -12.04
CA SER A 88 -11.85 8.51 -11.26
C SER A 88 -11.64 8.32 -9.73
N PRO A 89 -12.02 9.29 -8.88
CA PRO A 89 -11.94 9.17 -7.42
C PRO A 89 -12.54 7.85 -6.88
N ARG A 90 -13.67 7.42 -7.45
CA ARG A 90 -14.32 6.16 -7.09
C ARG A 90 -13.45 4.94 -7.44
N GLN A 91 -12.93 4.89 -8.67
CA GLN A 91 -12.05 3.81 -9.11
C GLN A 91 -10.76 3.76 -8.29
N ILE A 92 -10.22 4.93 -7.89
CA ILE A 92 -9.05 5.00 -7.00
C ILE A 92 -9.38 4.33 -5.66
N ALA A 93 -10.49 4.72 -5.01
CA ALA A 93 -10.89 4.14 -3.73
C ALA A 93 -11.14 2.62 -3.82
N GLU A 94 -11.78 2.16 -4.89
CA GLU A 94 -12.02 0.73 -5.15
C GLU A 94 -10.70 -0.04 -5.34
N ASN A 95 -9.75 0.51 -6.10
CA ASN A 95 -8.45 -0.13 -6.31
C ASN A 95 -7.57 -0.14 -5.06
N VAL A 96 -7.52 0.95 -4.29
CA VAL A 96 -6.82 0.99 -2.99
C VAL A 96 -7.35 -0.11 -2.08
N THR A 97 -8.67 -0.22 -1.94
CA THR A 97 -9.33 -1.27 -1.15
C THR A 97 -9.00 -2.67 -1.67
N HIS A 98 -8.97 -2.84 -3.00
CA HIS A 98 -8.63 -4.11 -3.63
C HIS A 98 -7.21 -4.58 -3.29
N TYR A 99 -6.20 -3.72 -3.51
CA TYR A 99 -4.81 -4.08 -3.24
C TYR A 99 -4.55 -4.25 -1.74
N GLN A 100 -5.15 -3.41 -0.89
CA GLN A 100 -5.10 -3.58 0.56
C GLN A 100 -5.57 -4.98 0.99
N HIS A 101 -6.75 -5.42 0.52
CA HIS A 101 -7.26 -6.75 0.84
C HIS A 101 -6.38 -7.87 0.31
N LYS A 102 -5.86 -7.74 -0.92
CA LYS A 102 -4.94 -8.72 -1.50
C LYS A 102 -3.71 -8.89 -0.62
N ILE A 103 -3.04 -7.80 -0.25
CA ILE A 103 -1.82 -7.83 0.57
C ILE A 103 -2.13 -8.42 1.95
N ASN A 104 -3.23 -8.02 2.58
CA ASN A 104 -3.64 -8.57 3.88
C ASN A 104 -3.93 -10.07 3.82
N GLY A 105 -4.45 -10.57 2.69
CA GLY A 105 -4.66 -12.00 2.47
C GLY A 105 -3.38 -12.83 2.39
N LEU A 106 -2.22 -12.20 2.16
CA LEU A 106 -0.92 -12.89 2.05
C LEU A 106 -0.29 -13.19 3.41
N VAL A 107 -0.58 -12.38 4.43
CA VAL A 107 0.00 -12.51 5.77
C VAL A 107 -0.81 -13.39 6.71
N GLY A 108 -2.00 -13.84 6.29
CA GLY A 108 -2.92 -14.59 7.15
C GLY A 108 -3.55 -13.72 8.25
N PRO A 109 -4.55 -14.26 8.99
CA PRO A 109 -5.14 -13.59 10.14
C PRO A 109 -4.17 -13.46 11.32
#